data_AF-W5YUT4-F1
#
_entry.id   AF-W5YUT4-F1
#
_cell.length_a   1.000
_cell.length_b   1.000
_cell.length_c   1.000
_cell.angle_alpha   90.00
_cell.angle_beta   90.00
_cell.angle_gamma   90.00
#
_symmetry.space_group_name_H-M   'P 1'
#
loop_
_entity.id
_entity.type
_entity.pdbx_description
1 polymer ?
#
loop_
_entity_poly.entity_id
_entity_poly.type
_entity_poly.pdbx_seq_one_letter_code
_entity_poly.pdbx_strand_id
1 'polypeptide(L)'
;MTMTIKQAPAILLHLLHPEWTDIAEKIEEAKGGGNVFLAGGALRDMLNEVEVKDLDFWLYVDPEKRNEVTQKLIAVFGEPDLEMSTGSTLGNERHIDYILQFPTDSLPIQVIFLATDLSLEELLADFDFGICQIGCDGKDIVATQAFADDCINKTLTYMRHGETEGRVSGRLARLQEKYPEHKAVGIPDYTIH
;
A
#
# COMPACT_ATOMS: atom_id res chain seq x y z
N MET A 1 -22.05 -14.87 -8.70
CA MET A 1 -21.56 -14.44 -10.03
C MET A 1 -20.56 -13.34 -9.75
N THR A 2 -19.29 -13.71 -9.58
CA THR A 2 -18.22 -12.80 -9.15
C THR A 2 -17.75 -12.02 -10.37
N MET A 3 -18.05 -10.72 -10.43
CA MET A 3 -17.39 -9.84 -11.39
C MET A 3 -15.96 -9.66 -10.91
N THR A 4 -15.02 -10.36 -11.53
CA THR A 4 -13.62 -9.97 -11.40
C THR A 4 -13.49 -8.66 -12.16
N ILE A 5 -13.32 -7.53 -11.47
CA ILE A 5 -12.83 -6.29 -12.09
C ILE A 5 -11.35 -6.54 -12.41
N LYS A 6 -11.09 -7.40 -13.40
CA LYS A 6 -9.75 -7.74 -13.88
C LYS A 6 -9.20 -6.70 -14.85
N GLN A 7 -9.95 -5.62 -15.07
CA GLN A 7 -9.64 -4.61 -16.08
C GLN A 7 -10.15 -3.26 -15.58
N ALA A 8 -9.40 -2.62 -14.68
CA ALA A 8 -9.11 -1.22 -14.92
C ALA A 8 -8.54 -1.15 -16.36
N PRO A 9 -9.20 -0.51 -17.34
CA PRO A 9 -8.71 -0.53 -18.72
C PRO A 9 -7.27 -0.02 -18.75
N ALA A 10 -6.43 -0.51 -19.67
CA ALA A 10 -5.05 -0.03 -19.91
C ALA A 10 -4.92 1.52 -19.96
N ILE A 11 -6.04 2.20 -20.22
CA ILE A 11 -6.25 3.65 -20.09
C ILE A 11 -5.79 4.21 -18.73
N LEU A 12 -5.95 3.47 -17.62
CA LEU A 12 -5.59 3.92 -16.28
C LEU A 12 -4.08 3.89 -16.03
N LEU A 13 -3.30 3.04 -16.74
CA LEU A 13 -1.84 3.04 -16.59
C LEU A 13 -1.22 4.33 -17.12
N HIS A 14 -1.79 4.90 -18.18
CA HIS A 14 -1.38 6.22 -18.71
C HIS A 14 -1.63 7.36 -17.73
N LEU A 15 -2.42 7.12 -16.66
CA LEU A 15 -2.66 8.10 -15.61
C LEU A 15 -1.61 8.04 -14.50
N LEU A 16 -0.81 6.98 -14.41
CA LEU A 16 0.30 6.97 -13.47
C LEU A 16 1.30 8.06 -13.84
N HIS A 17 1.71 8.80 -12.83
CA HIS A 17 2.72 9.83 -13.02
C HIS A 17 4.02 9.16 -13.50
N PRO A 18 4.67 9.65 -14.58
CA PRO A 18 5.91 9.04 -15.09
C PRO A 18 6.97 8.87 -14.00
N GLU A 19 7.08 9.85 -13.09
CA GLU A 19 7.99 9.80 -11.95
C GLU A 19 7.75 8.59 -11.03
N TRP A 20 6.50 8.16 -10.83
CA TRP A 20 6.19 7.01 -9.97
C TRP A 20 6.65 5.71 -10.62
N THR A 21 6.61 5.64 -11.95
CA THR A 21 7.13 4.52 -12.73
C THR A 21 8.65 4.49 -12.65
N ASP A 22 9.32 5.63 -12.85
CA ASP A 22 10.77 5.76 -12.70
C ASP A 22 11.25 5.36 -11.29
N ILE A 23 10.48 5.68 -10.25
CA ILE A 23 10.77 5.26 -8.87
C ILE A 23 10.64 3.74 -8.74
N ALA A 24 9.57 3.14 -9.26
CA ALA A 24 9.36 1.70 -9.22
C ALA A 24 10.51 0.95 -9.91
N GLU A 25 10.93 1.41 -11.10
CA GLU A 25 12.04 0.83 -11.86
C GLU A 25 13.36 0.90 -11.10
N LYS A 26 13.65 2.03 -10.42
CA LYS A 26 14.83 2.17 -9.57
C LYS A 26 14.82 1.21 -8.38
N ILE A 27 13.66 1.02 -7.75
CA ILE A 27 13.50 0.07 -6.64
C ILE A 27 13.69 -1.36 -7.16
N GLU A 28 13.12 -1.70 -8.32
CA GLU A 28 13.30 -3.00 -8.96
C GLU A 28 14.78 -3.25 -9.31
N GLU A 29 15.48 -2.27 -9.87
CA GLU A 29 16.91 -2.37 -10.19
C GLU A 29 17.75 -2.57 -8.91
N ALA A 30 17.48 -1.80 -7.85
CA ALA A 30 18.17 -1.93 -6.57
C ALA A 30 17.96 -3.32 -5.95
N LYS A 31 16.76 -3.89 -6.10
CA LYS A 31 16.42 -5.26 -5.70
C LYS A 31 17.14 -6.33 -6.54
N GLY A 32 17.52 -6.00 -7.78
CA GLY A 32 18.07 -6.95 -8.76
C GLY A 32 17.00 -7.63 -9.61
N GLY A 33 15.84 -6.99 -9.79
CA GLY A 33 14.72 -7.45 -10.60
C GLY A 33 13.54 -8.04 -9.81
N GLY A 34 12.46 -8.31 -10.53
CA GLY A 34 11.25 -8.97 -10.03
C GLY A 34 10.26 -8.00 -9.40
N ASN A 35 9.15 -8.53 -8.91
CA ASN A 35 7.98 -7.71 -8.60
C ASN A 35 8.25 -6.62 -7.56
N VAL A 36 7.76 -5.41 -7.87
CA VAL A 36 7.60 -4.25 -6.99
C VAL A 36 6.19 -3.74 -7.21
N PHE A 37 5.44 -3.52 -6.13
CA PHE A 37 4.05 -3.08 -6.20
C PHE A 37 3.88 -1.69 -5.63
N LEU A 38 3.31 -0.76 -6.39
CA LEU A 38 2.79 0.49 -5.83
C LEU A 38 1.35 0.20 -5.35
N ALA A 39 1.05 0.31 -4.06
CA ALA A 39 -0.27 -0.07 -3.55
C ALA A 39 -0.79 0.82 -2.43
N GLY A 40 -2.11 0.96 -2.36
CA GLY A 40 -2.79 1.64 -1.29
C GLY A 40 -3.04 3.12 -1.55
N GLY A 41 -2.47 3.95 -0.67
CA GLY A 41 -2.90 5.34 -0.51
C GLY A 41 -2.83 6.16 -1.79
N ALA A 42 -1.66 6.20 -2.40
CA ALA A 42 -1.39 7.01 -3.59
C ALA A 42 -2.37 6.75 -4.74
N LEU A 43 -2.62 5.48 -5.07
CA LEU A 43 -3.52 5.11 -6.17
C LEU A 43 -4.97 5.44 -5.86
N ARG A 44 -5.43 5.15 -4.64
CA ARG A 44 -6.76 5.54 -4.17
C ARG A 44 -6.95 7.05 -4.28
N ASP A 45 -5.99 7.81 -3.77
CA ASP A 45 -6.06 9.27 -3.68
C ASP A 45 -6.07 9.90 -5.08
N MET A 46 -5.18 9.43 -5.97
CA MET A 46 -5.13 9.83 -7.37
C MET A 46 -6.47 9.63 -8.08
N LEU A 47 -7.09 8.45 -7.94
CA LEU A 47 -8.36 8.14 -8.61
C LEU A 47 -9.56 8.91 -8.05
N ASN A 48 -9.48 9.37 -6.80
CA ASN A 48 -10.52 10.16 -6.17
C ASN A 48 -10.22 11.67 -6.20
N GLU A 49 -9.21 12.09 -6.97
CA GLU A 49 -8.78 13.50 -7.11
C GLU A 49 -8.46 14.16 -5.75
N VAL A 50 -7.89 13.39 -4.82
CA VAL A 50 -7.43 13.87 -3.52
C VAL A 50 -5.90 13.94 -3.51
N GLU A 51 -5.35 14.89 -2.76
CA GLU A 51 -3.91 15.05 -2.57
C GLU A 51 -3.24 13.75 -2.10
N VAL A 52 -2.22 13.31 -2.84
CA VAL A 52 -1.35 12.19 -2.48
C VAL A 52 -0.29 12.69 -1.49
N LYS A 53 -0.04 11.95 -0.41
CA LYS A 53 0.90 12.36 0.65
C LYS A 53 2.24 11.63 0.61
N ASP A 54 2.24 10.40 0.09
CA ASP A 54 3.37 9.48 0.07
C ASP A 54 3.13 8.36 -0.96
N LEU A 55 4.18 7.65 -1.32
CA LEU A 55 4.16 6.51 -2.23
C LEU A 55 4.61 5.24 -1.51
N ASP A 56 3.71 4.25 -1.39
CA ASP A 56 4.00 2.97 -0.74
C ASP A 56 4.37 1.90 -1.78
N PHE A 57 5.65 1.53 -1.83
CA PHE A 57 6.17 0.45 -2.67
C PHE A 57 6.42 -0.81 -1.85
N TRP A 58 5.84 -1.92 -2.28
CA TRP A 58 5.87 -3.20 -1.60
C TRP A 58 6.70 -4.20 -2.42
N LEU A 59 7.59 -4.92 -1.75
CA LEU A 59 8.45 -5.90 -2.41
C LEU A 59 8.86 -7.00 -1.44
N TYR A 60 9.00 -8.21 -1.95
CA TYR A 60 9.68 -9.28 -1.23
C TYR A 60 11.19 -9.24 -1.52
N VAL A 61 12.00 -9.36 -0.47
CA VAL A 61 13.45 -9.50 -0.58
C VAL A 61 13.89 -10.67 0.29
N ASP A 62 14.64 -11.60 -0.29
CA ASP A 62 15.27 -12.69 0.46
C ASP A 62 15.99 -12.10 1.69
N PRO A 63 15.76 -12.60 2.92
CA PRO A 63 16.36 -12.01 4.12
C PRO A 63 17.89 -11.85 4.06
N GLU A 64 18.57 -12.78 3.37
CA GLU A 64 20.02 -12.75 3.15
C GLU A 64 20.49 -11.57 2.27
N LYS A 65 19.63 -11.09 1.36
CA LYS A 65 19.92 -9.97 0.44
C LYS A 65 19.45 -8.61 0.97
N ARG A 66 18.68 -8.57 2.07
CA ARG A 66 18.07 -7.34 2.58
C ARG A 66 19.07 -6.21 2.75
N ASN A 67 20.20 -6.47 3.41
CA ASN A 67 21.21 -5.46 3.65
C ASN A 67 21.79 -4.92 2.33
N GLU A 68 22.03 -5.79 1.34
CA GLU A 68 22.51 -5.37 0.03
C GLU A 68 21.49 -4.46 -0.68
N VAL A 69 20.22 -4.85 -0.69
CA VAL A 69 19.14 -4.06 -1.31
C VAL A 69 18.97 -2.73 -0.60
N THR A 70 18.97 -2.70 0.75
CA THR A 70 18.92 -1.46 1.53
C THR A 70 20.06 -0.51 1.17
N GLN A 71 21.29 -1.00 1.08
CA GLN A 71 22.44 -0.16 0.70
C GLN A 71 22.31 0.38 -0.73
N LYS A 72 21.77 -0.41 -1.66
CA LYS A 72 21.48 0.06 -3.03
C LYS A 72 20.38 1.13 -3.05
N LEU A 73 19.31 0.95 -2.27
CA LEU A 73 18.26 1.96 -2.13
C LEU A 73 18.81 3.26 -1.55
N ILE A 74 19.66 3.18 -0.53
CA ILE A 74 20.35 4.36 0.05
C ILE A 74 21.22 5.06 -1.00
N ALA A 75 21.94 4.31 -1.83
CA ALA A 75 22.75 4.89 -2.90
C ALA A 75 21.91 5.63 -3.95
N VAL A 76 20.65 5.24 -4.16
CA VAL A 76 19.73 5.83 -5.13
C VAL A 76 18.94 7.01 -4.55
N PHE A 77 18.42 6.86 -3.34
CA PHE A 77 17.46 7.80 -2.73
C PHE A 77 18.06 8.62 -1.57
N GLY A 78 19.29 8.34 -1.16
CA GLY A 78 19.92 8.95 0.00
C GLY A 78 19.58 8.23 1.31
N GLU A 79 19.94 8.83 2.44
CA GLU A 79 19.66 8.26 3.76
C GLU A 79 18.16 8.32 4.09
N PRO A 80 17.56 7.25 4.62
CA PRO A 80 16.18 7.25 5.03
C PRO A 80 15.97 8.13 6.26
N ASP A 81 14.84 8.83 6.35
CA ASP A 81 14.45 9.58 7.55
C ASP A 81 13.67 8.71 8.55
N LEU A 82 13.20 7.55 8.12
CA LEU A 82 12.64 6.50 8.98
C LEU A 82 13.13 5.12 8.53
N GLU A 83 13.55 4.34 9.51
CA GLU A 83 13.93 2.94 9.36
C GLU A 83 13.29 2.15 10.50
N MET A 84 12.46 1.15 10.16
CA MET A 84 11.69 0.41 11.15
C MET A 84 11.62 -1.08 10.81
N SER A 85 12.14 -1.91 11.71
CA SER A 85 11.79 -3.33 11.76
C SER A 85 10.46 -3.50 12.51
N THR A 86 9.56 -4.27 11.93
CA THR A 86 8.27 -4.61 12.56
C THR A 86 8.40 -5.72 13.60
N GLY A 87 9.54 -6.42 13.66
CA GLY A 87 9.76 -7.55 14.57
C GLY A 87 8.77 -8.71 14.34
N SER A 88 8.85 -9.73 15.20
CA SER A 88 8.07 -10.96 15.05
C SER A 88 6.58 -10.83 15.40
N THR A 89 6.17 -9.79 16.15
CA THR A 89 4.77 -9.62 16.56
C THR A 89 3.92 -8.86 15.54
N LEU A 90 4.46 -7.84 14.87
CA LEU A 90 3.75 -7.12 13.81
C LEU A 90 4.01 -7.67 12.42
N GLY A 91 5.20 -8.23 12.19
CA GLY A 91 5.57 -8.69 10.86
C GLY A 91 4.92 -9.99 10.42
N ASN A 92 4.52 -10.85 11.36
CA ASN A 92 3.82 -12.09 11.04
C ASN A 92 2.34 -11.88 10.69
N GLU A 93 1.68 -10.87 11.27
CA GLU A 93 0.24 -10.64 11.03
C GLU A 93 -0.04 -9.80 9.79
N ARG A 94 0.95 -9.02 9.32
CA ARG A 94 0.79 -8.08 8.20
C ARG A 94 1.69 -8.39 7.02
N HIS A 95 2.43 -9.49 7.09
CA HIS A 95 3.46 -9.85 6.11
C HIS A 95 4.50 -8.75 5.87
N ILE A 96 4.71 -7.81 6.80
CA ILE A 96 5.69 -6.73 6.68
C ILE A 96 6.88 -7.06 7.55
N ASP A 97 8.07 -7.09 7.01
CA ASP A 97 9.30 -7.39 7.76
C ASP A 97 10.14 -6.12 8.03
N TYR A 98 10.12 -5.16 7.10
CA TYR A 98 10.89 -3.93 7.21
C TYR A 98 10.25 -2.76 6.48
N ILE A 99 10.45 -1.54 6.97
CA ILE A 99 10.02 -0.30 6.31
C ILE A 99 11.19 0.68 6.28
N LEU A 100 11.44 1.23 5.10
CA LEU A 100 12.32 2.37 4.88
C LEU A 100 11.47 3.53 4.33
N GLN A 101 11.68 4.74 4.84
CA GLN A 101 11.12 5.96 4.26
C GLN A 101 12.24 6.85 3.78
N PHE A 102 12.16 7.27 2.52
CA PHE A 102 13.11 8.19 1.90
C PHE A 102 12.41 9.53 1.64
N PRO A 103 12.97 10.64 2.11
CA PRO A 103 12.51 11.95 1.70
C PRO A 103 12.84 12.17 0.21
N THR A 104 11.94 12.79 -0.53
CA THR A 104 12.22 13.27 -1.88
C THR A 104 11.73 14.71 -2.03
N ASP A 105 12.09 15.36 -3.13
CA ASP A 105 11.63 16.72 -3.42
C ASP A 105 10.12 16.78 -3.76
N SER A 106 9.51 15.65 -4.11
CA SER A 106 8.09 15.56 -4.54
C SER A 106 7.22 14.94 -3.45
N LEU A 107 7.32 13.63 -3.25
CA LEU A 107 6.57 12.85 -2.26
C LEU A 107 7.50 11.89 -1.52
N PRO A 108 7.40 11.76 -0.20
CA PRO A 108 8.09 10.71 0.54
C PRO A 108 7.80 9.34 -0.07
N ILE A 109 8.84 8.52 -0.19
CA ILE A 109 8.75 7.15 -0.70
C ILE A 109 8.88 6.21 0.50
N GLN A 110 7.90 5.33 0.69
CA GLN A 110 8.01 4.22 1.60
C GLN A 110 8.31 2.94 0.82
N VAL A 111 9.39 2.27 1.20
CA VAL A 111 9.78 0.96 0.66
C VAL A 111 9.52 -0.08 1.75
N ILE A 112 8.52 -0.92 1.53
CA ILE A 112 7.95 -1.86 2.49
C ILE A 112 8.35 -3.28 2.07
N PHE A 113 9.22 -3.88 2.86
CA PHE A 113 9.73 -5.22 2.64
C PHE A 113 8.75 -6.24 3.20
N LEU A 114 8.30 -7.14 2.35
CA LEU A 114 7.40 -8.22 2.72
C LEU A 114 8.19 -9.36 3.37
N ALA A 115 7.61 -9.96 4.41
CA ALA A 115 8.14 -11.13 5.10
C ALA A 115 8.04 -12.41 4.25
N THR A 116 7.09 -12.44 3.32
CA THR A 116 6.83 -13.57 2.42
C THR A 116 6.58 -13.05 1.01
N ASP A 117 6.88 -13.86 0.00
CA ASP A 117 6.56 -13.55 -1.38
C ASP A 117 5.05 -13.68 -1.59
N LEU A 118 4.39 -12.57 -1.93
CA LEU A 118 2.95 -12.48 -2.14
C LEU A 118 2.67 -12.00 -3.57
N SER A 119 1.60 -12.50 -4.17
CA SER A 119 1.00 -11.85 -5.33
C SER A 119 0.39 -10.50 -4.94
N LEU A 120 0.16 -9.63 -5.93
CA LEU A 120 -0.49 -8.35 -5.69
C LEU A 120 -1.89 -8.55 -5.11
N GLU A 121 -2.66 -9.51 -5.60
CA GLU A 121 -4.00 -9.80 -5.08
C GLU A 121 -3.98 -10.26 -3.62
N GLU A 122 -3.01 -11.09 -3.23
CA GLU A 122 -2.83 -11.51 -1.84
C GLU A 122 -2.46 -10.32 -0.94
N LEU A 123 -1.56 -9.45 -1.40
CA LEU A 123 -1.19 -8.23 -0.69
C LEU A 123 -2.42 -7.31 -0.47
N LEU A 124 -3.21 -7.08 -1.51
CA LEU A 124 -4.38 -6.19 -1.44
C LEU A 124 -5.48 -6.75 -0.55
N ALA A 125 -5.68 -8.07 -0.52
CA ALA A 125 -6.66 -8.71 0.37
C ALA A 125 -6.36 -8.43 1.85
N ASP A 126 -5.10 -8.16 2.18
CA ASP A 126 -4.62 -7.95 3.53
C ASP A 126 -4.76 -6.50 4.02
N PHE A 127 -5.21 -5.57 3.18
CA PHE A 127 -5.37 -4.17 3.62
C PHE A 127 -6.62 -3.95 4.47
N ASP A 128 -6.48 -3.08 5.48
CA ASP A 128 -7.48 -2.82 6.52
C ASP A 128 -8.84 -2.33 6.01
N PHE A 129 -8.86 -1.52 4.94
CA PHE A 129 -10.07 -0.89 4.42
C PHE A 129 -10.25 -1.19 2.93
N GLY A 130 -11.50 -1.44 2.52
CA GLY A 130 -11.87 -1.74 1.13
C GLY A 130 -11.33 -0.69 0.15
N ILE A 131 -11.53 0.60 0.48
CA ILE A 131 -11.05 1.74 -0.31
C ILE A 131 -9.52 1.78 -0.50
N CYS A 132 -8.75 1.02 0.29
CA CYS A 132 -7.30 0.93 0.12
C CYS A 132 -6.88 -0.23 -0.78
N GLN A 133 -7.77 -1.18 -1.13
CA GLN A 133 -7.44 -2.41 -1.85
C GLN A 133 -7.26 -2.21 -3.36
N ILE A 134 -6.28 -1.37 -3.71
CA ILE A 134 -5.85 -1.06 -5.07
C ILE A 134 -4.32 -1.03 -5.15
N GLY A 135 -3.78 -1.53 -6.25
CA GLY A 135 -2.34 -1.66 -6.49
C GLY A 135 -1.98 -1.62 -7.97
N CYS A 136 -0.69 -1.49 -8.25
CA CYS A 136 -0.10 -1.56 -9.59
C CYS A 136 1.16 -2.42 -9.53
N ASP A 137 1.30 -3.35 -10.49
CA ASP A 137 2.47 -4.24 -10.63
C ASP A 137 3.53 -3.71 -11.60
N GLY A 138 3.45 -2.43 -11.95
CA GLY A 138 4.26 -1.78 -12.98
C GLY A 138 3.68 -1.91 -14.39
N LYS A 139 2.64 -2.72 -14.60
CA LYS A 139 2.00 -2.93 -15.91
C LYS A 139 0.50 -2.74 -15.88
N ASP A 140 -0.15 -3.24 -14.85
CA ASP A 140 -1.59 -3.24 -14.70
C ASP A 140 -1.97 -2.70 -13.32
N ILE A 141 -3.02 -1.87 -13.29
CA ILE A 141 -3.67 -1.48 -12.04
C ILE A 141 -4.69 -2.56 -11.69
N VAL A 142 -4.55 -3.12 -10.50
CA VAL A 142 -5.42 -4.15 -9.93
C VAL A 142 -6.17 -3.56 -8.74
N ALA A 143 -7.48 -3.76 -8.70
CA ALA A 143 -8.31 -3.37 -7.57
C ALA A 143 -9.27 -4.51 -7.20
N THR A 144 -9.59 -4.62 -5.92
CA THR A 144 -10.54 -5.63 -5.45
C THR A 144 -11.98 -5.17 -5.62
N GLN A 145 -12.93 -6.08 -5.43
CA GLN A 145 -14.35 -5.71 -5.39
C GLN A 145 -14.66 -4.77 -4.21
N ALA A 146 -13.98 -4.94 -3.07
CA ALA A 146 -14.19 -4.08 -1.90
C ALA A 146 -13.79 -2.63 -2.18
N PHE A 147 -12.71 -2.41 -2.96
CA PHE A 147 -12.35 -1.07 -3.44
C PHE A 147 -13.46 -0.46 -4.29
N ALA A 148 -13.95 -1.21 -5.29
CA ALA A 148 -15.00 -0.71 -6.18
C ALA A 148 -16.30 -0.40 -5.42
N ASP A 149 -16.69 -1.27 -4.49
CA ASP A 149 -17.87 -1.07 -3.66
C ASP A 149 -17.73 0.17 -2.76
N ASP A 150 -16.55 0.39 -2.15
CA ASP A 150 -16.29 1.57 -1.32
C ASP A 150 -16.32 2.87 -2.13
N CYS A 151 -15.75 2.88 -3.34
CA CYS A 151 -15.80 4.04 -4.23
C CYS A 151 -17.24 4.35 -4.69
N ILE A 152 -18.02 3.33 -5.08
CA ILE A 152 -19.40 3.52 -5.57
C ILE A 152 -20.33 3.98 -4.44
N ASN A 153 -20.20 3.37 -3.26
CA ASN A 153 -21.11 3.61 -2.14
C ASN A 153 -20.65 4.73 -1.21
N LYS A 154 -19.46 5.31 -1.45
CA LYS A 154 -18.80 6.27 -0.55
C LYS A 154 -18.70 5.70 0.86
N THR A 155 -18.09 4.53 0.99
CA THR A 155 -17.90 3.84 2.27
C THR A 155 -16.42 3.65 2.61
N LEU A 156 -16.14 3.56 3.90
CA LEU A 156 -14.85 3.13 4.45
C LEU A 156 -15.12 1.79 5.15
N THR A 157 -15.10 0.71 4.39
CA THR A 157 -15.43 -0.62 4.92
C THR A 157 -14.19 -1.24 5.53
N TYR A 158 -14.23 -1.55 6.83
CA TYR A 158 -13.15 -2.26 7.51
C TYR A 158 -13.21 -3.76 7.18
N MET A 159 -12.06 -4.31 6.77
CA MET A 159 -11.94 -5.64 6.15
C MET A 159 -11.13 -6.65 6.98
N ARG A 160 -10.28 -6.18 7.90
CA ARG A 160 -9.38 -7.05 8.66
C ARG A 160 -10.00 -7.58 9.95
N HIS A 161 -9.43 -8.68 10.45
CA HIS A 161 -9.72 -9.21 11.78
C HIS A 161 -8.48 -9.09 12.68
N GLY A 162 -8.68 -9.03 14.00
CA GLY A 162 -7.59 -9.10 14.99
C GLY A 162 -6.83 -7.79 15.26
N GLU A 163 -7.20 -6.67 14.63
CA GLU A 163 -6.53 -5.39 14.87
C GLU A 163 -7.02 -4.70 16.16
N THR A 164 -6.11 -3.95 16.80
CA THR A 164 -6.44 -3.18 18.01
C THR A 164 -7.34 -1.98 17.70
N GLU A 165 -8.24 -1.65 18.63
CA GLU A 165 -9.15 -0.52 18.53
C GLU A 165 -8.44 0.79 18.20
N GLY A 166 -7.34 1.09 18.90
CA GLY A 166 -6.58 2.33 18.70
C GLY A 166 -6.03 2.48 17.29
N ARG A 167 -5.69 1.37 16.63
CA ARG A 167 -5.19 1.40 15.25
C ARG A 167 -6.30 1.53 14.23
N VAL A 168 -7.39 0.78 14.40
CA VAL A 168 -8.56 0.88 13.52
C VAL A 168 -9.14 2.29 13.60
N SER A 169 -9.37 2.81 14.82
CA SER A 169 -9.88 4.18 15.03
C SER A 169 -8.93 5.25 14.49
N GLY A 170 -7.62 5.14 14.72
CA GLY A 170 -6.64 6.11 14.22
C GLY A 170 -6.52 6.10 12.68
N ARG A 171 -6.64 4.93 12.03
CA ARG A 171 -6.68 4.82 10.57
C ARG A 171 -7.99 5.36 10.01
N LEU A 172 -9.12 5.01 10.64
CA LEU A 172 -10.43 5.50 10.25
C LEU A 172 -10.51 7.02 10.35
N ALA A 173 -10.05 7.63 11.44
CA ALA A 173 -10.07 9.08 11.62
C ALA A 173 -9.32 9.81 10.51
N ARG A 174 -8.13 9.32 10.13
CA ARG A 174 -7.34 9.88 9.01
C ARG A 174 -8.04 9.72 7.67
N LEU A 175 -8.70 8.58 7.43
CA LEU A 175 -9.49 8.37 6.22
C LEU A 175 -10.73 9.28 6.18
N GLN A 176 -11.43 9.46 7.30
CA GLN A 176 -12.60 10.34 7.39
C GLN A 176 -12.24 11.82 7.23
N GLU A 177 -11.09 12.25 7.73
CA GLU A 177 -10.55 13.59 7.47
C GLU A 177 -10.35 13.81 5.97
N LYS A 178 -9.80 12.80 5.29
CA LYS A 178 -9.52 12.84 3.85
C LYS A 178 -10.78 12.69 2.98
N TYR A 179 -11.74 11.90 3.44
CA TYR A 179 -12.96 11.54 2.73
C TYR A 179 -14.20 11.85 3.60
N PRO A 180 -14.51 13.15 3.84
CA PRO A 180 -15.53 13.56 4.81
C PRO A 180 -16.95 13.12 4.45
N GLU A 181 -17.21 12.81 3.18
CA GLU A 181 -18.50 12.30 2.73
C GLU A 181 -18.66 10.78 2.90
N HIS A 182 -17.57 10.05 3.21
CA HIS A 182 -17.61 8.60 3.29
C HIS A 182 -18.08 8.13 4.66
N LYS A 183 -18.87 7.05 4.66
CA LYS A 183 -19.41 6.44 5.89
C LYS A 183 -18.59 5.23 6.30
N ALA A 184 -18.27 5.14 7.59
CA ALA A 184 -17.62 3.96 8.14
C ALA A 184 -18.56 2.75 8.15
N VAL A 185 -18.09 1.58 7.72
CA VAL A 185 -18.86 0.34 7.66
C VAL A 185 -18.01 -0.81 8.23
N GLY A 186 -18.64 -1.73 8.96
CA GLY A 186 -17.96 -2.92 9.48
C GLY A 186 -16.96 -2.66 10.61
N ILE A 187 -17.01 -1.50 11.24
CA ILE A 187 -16.13 -1.18 12.38
C ILE A 187 -16.52 -2.06 13.58
N PRO A 188 -15.59 -2.80 14.20
CA PRO A 188 -15.89 -3.62 15.36
C PRO A 188 -16.38 -2.75 16.53
N ASP A 189 -17.38 -3.23 17.24
CA ASP A 189 -17.79 -2.64 18.51
C ASP A 189 -16.83 -3.14 19.59
N TYR A 190 -15.90 -2.28 20.00
CA TYR A 190 -14.98 -2.56 21.09
C TYR A 190 -15.64 -2.19 22.43
N THR A 191 -16.84 -2.72 22.70
CA THR A 191 -17.46 -2.51 24.02
C THR A 191 -16.62 -3.24 25.07
N ILE A 192 -15.99 -2.50 25.97
CA ILE A 192 -15.24 -3.03 27.10
C ILE A 192 -16.23 -3.72 28.05
N HIS A 193 -16.12 -5.04 28.22
CA HIS A 193 -16.78 -5.79 29.28
C HIS A 193 -15.97 -5.76 30.58
#